data_AF-A0A2E2UTT0-F1
#
_entry.id   AF-A0A2E2UTT0-F1
#
_cell.length_a   1.000
_cell.length_b   1.000
_cell.length_c   1.000
_cell.angle_alpha   90.00
_cell.angle_beta   90.00
_cell.angle_gamma   90.00
#
_symmetry.space_group_name_H-M   'P 1'
#
loop_
_entity.id
_entity.type
_entity.pdbx_description
1 polymer ?
#
loop_
_entity_poly.entity_id
_entity_poly.type
_entity_poly.pdbx_seq_one_letter_code
_entity_poly.pdbx_strand_id
1 'polypeptide(L)' 'MERGLMMLLHALLLGVLLYLVMVYGLKQSTHVAEDRSVLLGALVLAYMVLFGHGLPTKLNKNLM' A
#
# COMPACT_ATOMS: atom_id res chain seq x y z
N MET A 1 -10.44 -6.03 -12.18
CA MET A 1 -9.08 -5.46 -12.10
C MET A 1 -9.19 -4.00 -12.47
N GLU A 2 -8.94 -3.11 -11.52
CA GLU A 2 -8.84 -1.67 -11.80
C GLU A 2 -7.53 -1.37 -12.55
N ARG A 3 -7.37 -0.15 -13.04
CA ARG A 3 -6.11 0.28 -13.69
C ARG A 3 -4.96 0.26 -12.67
N GLY A 4 -3.77 -0.15 -13.11
CA GLY A 4 -2.57 -0.15 -12.26
C GLY A 4 -2.24 1.22 -11.64
N LEU A 5 -2.52 2.32 -12.35
CA LEU A 5 -2.38 3.67 -11.81
C LEU A 5 -3.33 3.94 -10.62
N MET A 6 -4.53 3.35 -10.64
CA MET A 6 -5.47 3.47 -9.52
C MET A 6 -4.96 2.69 -8.31
N MET A 7 -4.34 1.52 -8.53
CA MET A 7 -3.71 0.72 -7.47
C MET A 7 -2.53 1.46 -6.83
N LEU A 8 -1.72 2.14 -7.63
CA LEU A 8 -0.64 3.00 -7.16
C LEU A 8 -1.17 4.12 -6.26
N LEU A 9 -2.22 4.83 -6.69
CA LEU A 9 -2.83 5.89 -5.89
C LEU A 9 -3.39 5.37 -4.57
N HIS A 10 -4.05 4.20 -4.55
CA HIS A 10 -4.53 3.60 -3.30
C HIS A 10 -3.39 3.26 -2.34
N ALA A 11 -2.34 2.60 -2.85
CA ALA A 11 -1.19 2.22 -2.04
C ALA A 11 -0.45 3.46 -1.49
N LEU A 12 -0.33 4.53 -2.30
CA LEU A 12 0.24 5.79 -1.86
C LEU A 12 -0.58 6.44 -0.74
N LEU A 13 -1.90 6.53 -0.91
CA LEU A 13 -2.79 7.09 0.11
C LEU A 13 -2.74 6.27 1.41
N LEU A 14 -2.72 4.94 1.32
CA LEU A 14 -2.58 4.06 2.48
C LEU A 14 -1.21 4.20 3.16
N GLY A 15 -0.12 4.31 2.40
CA GLY A 15 1.21 4.56 2.94
C GLY A 15 1.30 5.87 3.71
N VAL A 16 0.79 6.97 3.13
CA VAL A 16 0.73 8.28 3.80
C VAL A 16 -0.14 8.22 5.07
N LEU A 17 -1.31 7.57 5.00
CA LEU A 17 -2.18 7.40 6.16
C LEU A 17 -1.46 6.63 7.28
N LEU A 18 -0.77 5.53 6.95
CA LEU A 18 0.01 4.75 7.90
C LEU A 18 1.12 5.57 8.55
N TYR A 19 1.85 6.38 7.77
CA TYR A 19 2.86 7.29 8.29
C TYR A 19 2.27 8.25 9.34
N LEU A 20 1.16 8.91 8.99
CA LEU A 20 0.49 9.86 9.89
C LEU A 20 0.02 9.16 11.18
N VAL A 21 -0.55 7.96 11.09
CA VAL A 21 -0.96 7.18 12.25
C VAL A 21 0.25 6.81 13.12
N MET A 22 1.36 6.41 12.52
CA MET A 22 2.57 6.04 13.26
C MET A 22 3.19 7.23 14.00
N VAL A 23 3.28 8.40 13.35
CA VAL A 23 3.85 9.60 13.96
C VAL A 23 2.91 10.20 15.00
N TYR A 24 1.65 10.45 14.65
CA TYR A 24 0.75 11.23 15.50
C TYR A 24 -0.04 10.37 16.49
N GLY A 25 -0.44 9.16 16.09
CA GLY A 25 -1.18 8.21 16.92
C GLY A 25 -0.27 7.36 17.79
N LEU A 26 0.73 6.71 17.19
CA LEU A 26 1.64 5.77 17.89
C LEU A 26 2.91 6.43 18.46
N LYS A 27 3.13 7.71 18.17
CA LYS A 27 4.30 8.49 18.63
C LYS A 27 5.64 7.86 18.26
N GLN A 28 5.72 7.16 17.11
CA GLN A 28 6.97 6.63 16.59
C GLN A 28 7.88 7.76 16.09
N SER A 29 9.19 7.53 16.07
CA SER A 29 10.12 8.46 15.42
C SER A 29 9.82 8.55 13.92
N THR A 30 10.08 9.72 13.34
CA THR A 30 9.80 9.98 11.92
C THR A 30 10.51 8.99 11.01
N HIS A 31 11.77 8.65 11.30
CA HIS A 31 12.54 7.67 10.52
C HIS A 31 11.91 6.27 10.56
N VAL A 32 11.48 5.80 11.74
CA VAL A 32 10.83 4.49 11.88
C VAL A 32 9.47 4.47 11.19
N ALA A 33 8.69 5.55 11.32
CA ALA A 33 7.41 5.69 10.66
C ALA A 33 7.56 5.72 9.13
N GLU A 34 8.57 6.44 8.62
CA GLU A 34 8.88 6.51 7.19
C GLU A 34 9.23 5.13 6.63
N ASP A 35 10.28 4.47 7.16
CA ASP A 35 10.73 3.15 6.69
C ASP A 35 9.57 2.13 6.68
N ARG A 36 8.80 2.08 7.77
CA ARG A 36 7.71 1.11 7.94
C ARG A 36 6.52 1.42 7.03
N SER A 37 6.11 2.67 6.95
CA SER A 37 4.96 3.06 6.11
C SER A 37 5.26 2.89 4.62
N VAL A 38 6.48 3.20 4.18
CA VAL A 38 6.93 2.96 2.80
C VAL A 38 6.97 1.46 2.49
N LEU A 39 7.53 0.64 3.39
CA LEU A 39 7.54 -0.81 3.22
C LEU A 39 6.12 -1.40 3.12
N LEU A 40 5.23 -1.00 4.04
CA LEU A 40 3.84 -1.45 4.02
C LEU A 40 3.10 -0.97 2.76
N GLY A 41 3.33 0.27 2.32
CA GLY A 41 2.79 0.80 1.09
C GLY A 41 3.24 0.00 -0.14
N ALA A 42 4.52 -0.39 -0.20
CA ALA A 42 5.05 -1.23 -1.27
C ALA A 42 4.42 -2.64 -1.27
N LEU A 43 4.23 -3.25 -0.11
CA LEU A 43 3.55 -4.55 0.02
C LEU A 43 2.07 -4.46 -0.41
N VAL A 44 1.38 -3.39 -0.02
CA VAL A 44 0.00 -3.13 -0.46
C VAL A 44 -0.04 -2.91 -1.98
N LEU A 45 0.89 -2.18 -2.56
CA LEU A 45 0.96 -2.00 -4.00
C LEU A 45 1.15 -3.34 -4.73
N ALA A 46 2.08 -4.17 -4.26
CA ALA A 46 2.31 -5.50 -4.81
C ALA A 46 1.04 -6.35 -4.74
N TYR A 47 0.36 -6.37 -3.58
CA TYR A 47 -0.93 -7.03 -3.41
C TYR A 47 -1.97 -6.52 -4.41
N MET A 48 -2.16 -5.21 -4.52
CA MET A 48 -3.18 -4.60 -5.36
C MET A 48 -2.91 -4.90 -6.84
N VAL A 49 -1.64 -4.86 -7.28
CA VAL A 49 -1.25 -5.18 -8.65
C VAL A 49 -1.48 -6.66 -8.98
N LEU A 50 -1.27 -7.56 -8.02
CA LEU A 50 -1.48 -9.00 -8.20
C LEU A 50 -2.96 -9.40 -8.15
N PHE A 51 -3.73 -8.87 -7.19
CA PHE A 51 -5.06 -9.38 -6.83
C PHE A 51 -6.19 -8.35 -6.98
N GLY A 52 -5.87 -7.06 -7.12
CA GLY A 52 -6.82 -5.96 -7.12
C GLY A 52 -7.25 -5.54 -5.71
N HIS A 53 -8.30 -4.72 -5.64
CA HIS A 53 -8.82 -4.13 -4.39
C HIS A 53 -9.51 -5.11 -3.44
N GLY A 54 -10.04 -6.21 -3.98
CA GLY A 54 -10.80 -7.20 -3.23
C GLY A 54 -9.95 -8.36 -2.69
N LEU A 55 -10.63 -9.42 -2.25
CA LEU A 55 -9.99 -10.67 -1.80
C LEU A 55 -9.18 -11.34 -2.93
N PRO A 56 -8.09 -12.07 -2.60
CA PRO A 56 -7.18 -12.69 -3.56
C PRO A 56 -7.79 -13.94 -4.21
N THR A 57 -8.81 -13.73 -5.03
CA THR A 57 -9.56 -14.79 -5.71
C THR A 57 -9.02 -15.10 -7.11
N LYS A 58 -8.35 -14.13 -7.73
CA LYS A 58 -7.81 -14.21 -9.10
C LYS A 58 -6.54 -13.38 -9.22
N LEU A 59 -5.58 -13.86 -10.01
CA LEU A 59 -4.36 -13.12 -10.35
C LEU A 59 -4.57 -12.20 -11.56
N ASN A 60 -3.78 -11.14 -11.62
CA ASN A 60 -3.74 -10.19 -12.72
C ASN A 60 -3.30 -10.88 -14.01
N LYS A 61 -4.21 -11.00 -14.97
CA LYS A 61 -3.94 -11.61 -16.28
C LYS A 61 -2.92 -10.85 -17.12
N ASN A 62 -2.61 -9.59 -16.81
CA ASN A 62 -1.59 -8.83 -17.53
C ASN A 62 -0.16 -9.16 -17.06
N LEU A 63 -0.02 -9.98 -16.00
CA LEU A 63 1.26 -10.44 -15.45
C LEU A 63 1.50 -11.94 -15.69
N MET A 64 0.66 -12.56 -16.52
CA MET A 64 0.72 -13.96 -16.93
C MET A 64 0.85 -14.02 -18.44
#